data_AF-A0A925DG12-F1
#
_entry.id   AF-A0A925DG12-F1
#
_cell.length_a   1.000
_cell.length_b   1.000
_cell.length_c   1.000
_cell.angle_alpha   90.00
_cell.angle_beta   90.00
_cell.angle_gamma   90.00
#
_symmetry.space_group_name_H-M   'P 1'
#
loop_
_entity.id
_entity.type
_entity.pdbx_description
1 polymer ?
#
loop_
_entity_poly.entity_id
_entity_poly.type
_entity_poly.pdbx_seq_one_letter_code
_entity_poly.pdbx_strand_id
1 'polypeptide(L)'
;MPPKPASPWKGILGGALLGLGMGALLSHFGLGGALGGMLGSLLMIGLLAMAGLFIYRMVRGKNAGGKATPFSGGFQDTQPLAQGAGATPEIGSGLQPQAFEPLQPASSGVSLGKQQEASAQWGVPADFDSVAFLRHAKMNFIRLQAAWDKADVEDIREFTTPEVFAELKMQIQERGGNADFTDVVSIDGELLGIETAGDEYLASVKFKGMIRSAPGAAPEPFSEVWNMAKPVSGNGGWLLAGIQQL
;
A
#
# COMPACT_ATOMS: atom_id res chain seq x y z
N MET A 1 -9.64 -26.24 12.15
CA MET A 1 -8.68 -25.35 11.46
C MET A 1 -7.95 -24.58 12.56
N PRO A 2 -6.63 -24.70 12.73
CA PRO A 2 -5.92 -23.85 13.68
C PRO A 2 -5.88 -22.40 13.15
N PRO A 3 -5.90 -21.38 14.03
CA PRO A 3 -5.84 -19.98 13.62
C PRO A 3 -4.48 -19.66 12.98
N LYS A 4 -4.53 -18.92 11.86
CA LYS A 4 -3.35 -18.44 11.13
C LYS A 4 -2.58 -17.44 12.02
N PRO A 5 -1.28 -17.65 12.30
CA PRO A 5 -0.49 -16.66 13.03
C PRO A 5 -0.43 -15.35 12.23
N ALA A 6 -0.59 -14.23 12.93
CA ALA A 6 -0.52 -12.90 12.32
C ALA A 6 0.90 -12.62 11.84
N SER A 7 1.04 -12.15 10.60
CA SER A 7 2.32 -11.66 10.06
C SER A 7 2.84 -10.53 10.97
N PRO A 8 4.10 -10.58 11.44
CA PRO A 8 4.67 -9.58 12.34
C PRO A 8 4.70 -8.17 11.75
N TRP A 9 4.57 -8.06 10.43
CA TRP A 9 4.69 -6.82 9.67
C TRP A 9 3.34 -6.20 9.32
N LYS A 10 2.25 -6.98 9.39
CA LYS A 10 0.88 -6.54 9.10
C LYS A 10 0.31 -5.53 10.12
N GLY A 11 0.94 -5.39 11.28
CA GLY A 11 0.57 -4.42 12.31
C GLY A 11 1.34 -3.10 12.28
N ILE A 12 2.47 -3.03 11.56
CA ILE A 12 3.48 -1.97 11.74
C ILE A 12 3.26 -0.77 10.80
N LEU A 13 2.58 -0.92 9.66
CA LEU A 13 2.36 0.19 8.70
C LEU A 13 0.89 0.39 8.27
N GLY A 14 -0.04 -0.43 8.74
CA GLY A 14 -1.46 -0.35 8.37
C GLY A 14 -2.35 0.50 9.30
N GLY A 15 -1.81 1.10 10.38
CA GLY A 15 -2.63 1.73 11.42
C GLY A 15 -2.11 3.03 12.05
N ALA A 16 -0.87 3.44 11.80
CA ALA A 16 -0.26 4.59 12.50
C ALA A 16 -0.22 5.90 11.68
N LEU A 17 -0.82 5.95 10.48
CA LEU A 17 -0.81 7.14 9.63
C LEU A 17 -2.14 7.94 9.59
N LEU A 18 -3.13 7.68 10.45
CA LEU A 18 -4.45 8.31 10.29
C LEU A 18 -5.24 8.71 11.57
N GLY A 19 -4.59 9.05 12.70
CA GLY A 19 -5.42 9.46 13.85
C GLY A 19 -4.82 10.20 15.06
N LEU A 20 -3.51 10.37 15.20
CA LEU A 20 -2.92 10.97 16.42
C LEU A 20 -2.32 12.37 16.23
N GLY A 21 -2.57 13.03 15.10
CA GLY A 21 -2.14 14.41 14.85
C GLY A 21 -3.05 15.50 15.43
N MET A 22 -4.23 15.16 15.98
CA MET A 22 -5.26 16.15 16.39
C MET A 22 -5.94 15.77 17.70
N GLY A 23 -5.16 15.46 18.73
CA GLY A 23 -5.66 15.32 20.10
C GLY A 23 -4.66 15.79 21.16
N ALA A 24 -3.38 15.70 20.86
CA ALA A 24 -2.31 15.97 21.82
C ALA A 24 -1.85 17.44 21.91
N LEU A 25 -2.31 18.34 21.03
CA LEU A 25 -1.97 19.77 21.13
C LEU A 25 -2.96 20.62 21.94
N LEU A 26 -4.06 20.04 22.44
CA LEU A 26 -4.99 20.74 23.36
C LEU A 26 -4.80 20.37 24.83
N SER A 27 -3.88 19.47 25.19
CA SER A 27 -3.63 19.12 26.59
C SER A 27 -2.54 19.97 27.26
N HIS A 28 -1.93 20.94 26.56
CA HIS A 28 -0.80 21.70 27.08
C HIS A 28 -1.17 23.06 27.73
N PHE A 29 -2.44 23.46 27.74
CA PHE A 29 -2.89 24.61 28.54
C PHE A 29 -3.76 24.12 29.69
N GLY A 30 -3.13 24.00 30.86
CA GLY A 30 -3.75 23.53 32.09
C GLY A 30 -4.92 24.38 32.55
N LEU A 31 -5.92 23.72 33.13
CA LEU A 31 -6.94 24.31 34.00
C LEU A 31 -7.51 23.22 34.94
N GLY A 32 -7.02 23.23 36.18
CA GLY A 32 -7.82 22.97 37.39
C GLY A 32 -8.13 21.51 37.76
N GLY A 33 -7.24 20.90 38.54
CA GLY A 33 -7.35 19.57 39.16
C GLY A 33 -8.48 19.35 40.18
N ALA A 34 -9.63 20.01 40.05
CA ALA A 34 -10.86 19.71 40.79
C ALA A 34 -12.14 19.76 39.93
N LEU A 35 -12.07 20.24 38.69
CA LEU A 35 -13.18 20.25 37.71
C LEU A 35 -13.03 19.16 36.62
N GLY A 36 -11.83 18.58 36.48
CA GLY A 36 -11.56 17.51 35.51
C GLY A 36 -12.31 16.19 35.79
N GLY A 37 -12.66 15.89 37.03
CA GLY A 37 -13.44 14.68 37.37
C GLY A 37 -14.89 14.73 36.89
N MET A 38 -15.51 15.92 36.93
CA MET A 38 -16.90 16.10 36.51
C MET A 38 -17.02 16.25 34.99
N LEU A 39 -16.05 16.91 34.34
CA LEU A 39 -15.99 16.98 32.87
C LEU A 39 -15.54 15.67 32.23
N GLY A 40 -14.65 14.91 32.87
CA GLY A 40 -14.24 13.58 32.40
C GLY A 40 -15.38 12.56 32.44
N SER A 41 -16.23 12.60 33.46
CA SER A 41 -17.43 11.75 33.54
C SER A 41 -18.51 12.18 32.55
N LEU A 42 -18.71 13.48 32.32
CA LEU A 42 -19.61 13.99 31.28
C LEU A 42 -19.13 13.64 29.86
N LEU A 43 -17.82 13.67 29.59
CA LEU A 43 -17.25 13.22 28.33
C LEU A 43 -17.44 11.72 28.12
N MET A 44 -17.29 10.90 29.16
CA MET A 44 -17.55 9.46 29.08
C MET A 44 -19.03 9.18 28.78
N ILE A 45 -19.95 9.85 29.47
CA ILE A 45 -21.38 9.75 29.23
C ILE A 45 -21.72 10.24 27.80
N GLY A 46 -21.09 11.30 27.33
CA GLY A 46 -21.24 11.81 25.96
C GLY A 46 -20.77 10.81 24.90
N LEU A 47 -19.64 10.15 25.12
CA LEU A 47 -19.10 9.12 24.22
C LEU A 47 -20.01 7.89 24.16
N LEU A 48 -20.52 7.44 25.31
CA LEU A 48 -21.49 6.34 25.39
C LEU A 48 -22.83 6.72 24.72
N ALA A 49 -23.30 7.95 24.86
CA ALA A 49 -24.49 8.44 24.17
C ALA A 49 -24.29 8.49 22.64
N MET A 50 -23.11 8.92 22.17
CA MET A 50 -22.76 8.89 20.75
C MET A 50 -22.67 7.45 20.21
N ALA A 51 -22.08 6.53 20.97
CA ALA A 51 -22.03 5.11 20.60
C ALA A 51 -23.44 4.50 20.52
N GLY A 52 -24.31 4.82 21.48
CA GLY A 52 -25.72 4.40 21.47
C GLY A 52 -26.49 4.95 20.26
N LEU A 53 -26.32 6.23 19.93
CA LEU A 53 -26.93 6.85 18.74
C LEU A 53 -26.40 6.25 17.44
N PHE A 54 -25.11 5.93 17.37
CA PHE A 54 -24.48 5.30 16.20
C PHE A 54 -25.03 3.88 15.96
N ILE A 55 -25.14 3.06 17.01
CA ILE A 55 -25.75 1.72 16.94
C ILE A 55 -27.24 1.84 16.58
N TYR A 56 -27.97 2.74 17.23
CA TYR A 56 -29.38 3.00 16.92
C TYR A 56 -29.59 3.39 15.45
N ARG A 57 -28.77 4.30 14.92
CA ARG A 57 -28.82 4.76 13.53
C ARG A 57 -28.44 3.66 12.54
N MET A 58 -27.48 2.79 12.90
CA MET A 58 -27.08 1.64 12.08
C MET A 58 -28.17 0.55 12.03
N VAL A 59 -28.88 0.32 13.14
CA VAL A 59 -29.96 -0.68 13.21
C VAL A 59 -31.24 -0.15 12.55
N ARG A 60 -31.55 1.14 12.70
CA ARG A 60 -32.68 1.78 12.02
C ARG A 60 -32.45 1.96 10.50
N GLY A 61 -31.19 2.09 10.09
CA GLY A 61 -30.79 2.13 8.67
C GLY A 61 -30.89 0.77 7.94
N LYS A 62 -31.03 -0.34 8.68
CA LYS A 62 -31.16 -1.70 8.11
C LYS A 62 -32.59 -2.27 8.15
N ASN A 63 -33.55 -1.51 8.69
CA ASN A 63 -34.99 -1.87 8.68
C ASN A 63 -35.88 -0.93 7.84
N ALA A 64 -35.30 -0.06 7.00
CA ALA A 64 -36.04 0.63 5.94
C ALA A 64 -35.86 -0.11 4.61
N GLY A 65 -36.31 -1.37 4.58
CA GLY A 65 -36.42 -2.17 3.37
C GLY A 65 -37.75 -1.89 2.67
N GLY A 66 -37.69 -1.06 1.62
CA GLY A 66 -38.56 -1.18 0.44
C GLY A 66 -39.91 -0.46 0.46
N LYS A 67 -40.03 0.57 -0.40
CA LYS A 67 -41.05 0.63 -1.47
C LYS A 67 -40.75 1.77 -2.43
N ALA A 68 -40.74 1.44 -3.72
CA ALA A 68 -40.52 2.33 -4.84
C ALA A 68 -41.81 3.06 -5.26
N THR A 69 -41.62 4.30 -5.76
CA THR A 69 -42.40 5.11 -6.73
C THR A 69 -43.79 5.67 -6.35
N PRO A 70 -44.30 6.73 -7.02
CA PRO A 70 -43.71 8.02 -7.48
C PRO A 70 -44.66 9.25 -7.23
N PHE A 71 -44.40 10.42 -7.86
CA PHE A 71 -45.28 11.64 -8.03
C PHE A 71 -45.11 12.77 -6.97
N SER A 72 -45.02 14.09 -7.22
CA SER A 72 -45.08 14.99 -8.41
C SER A 72 -44.63 16.43 -8.08
N GLY A 73 -44.16 17.16 -9.11
CA GLY A 73 -44.29 18.62 -9.27
C GLY A 73 -42.96 19.30 -9.62
N GLY A 74 -42.75 20.02 -10.72
CA GLY A 74 -43.57 20.48 -11.86
C GLY A 74 -42.62 21.09 -12.92
N PHE A 75 -43.16 21.81 -13.92
CA PHE A 75 -42.55 22.34 -15.16
C PHE A 75 -42.53 21.31 -16.32
N GLN A 76 -43.54 21.21 -17.20
CA GLN A 76 -44.21 22.13 -18.16
C GLN A 76 -43.74 21.84 -19.61
N ASP A 77 -44.68 21.22 -20.35
CA ASP A 77 -44.96 21.24 -21.79
C ASP A 77 -43.89 20.92 -22.85
N THR A 78 -44.10 19.82 -23.59
CA THR A 78 -44.91 19.87 -24.85
C THR A 78 -45.13 18.46 -25.43
N GLN A 79 -46.41 18.15 -25.68
CA GLN A 79 -47.00 17.04 -26.48
C GLN A 79 -46.75 17.19 -28.00
N PRO A 80 -47.27 16.33 -28.93
CA PRO A 80 -47.86 14.96 -28.84
C PRO A 80 -47.10 13.92 -29.73
N LEU A 81 -47.08 12.61 -29.44
CA LEU A 81 -48.04 11.51 -29.66
C LEU A 81 -48.25 11.05 -31.12
N ALA A 82 -47.81 9.81 -31.45
CA ALA A 82 -48.56 8.73 -32.13
C ALA A 82 -47.57 7.60 -32.56
N GLN A 83 -47.63 6.38 -31.98
CA GLN A 83 -48.50 5.25 -32.34
C GLN A 83 -47.99 4.46 -33.56
N GLY A 84 -47.85 3.14 -33.43
CA GLY A 84 -47.93 2.22 -34.56
C GLY A 84 -46.76 1.25 -34.72
N ALA A 85 -47.04 -0.02 -34.49
CA ALA A 85 -46.29 -1.15 -35.02
C ALA A 85 -46.31 -1.16 -36.56
N GLY A 86 -45.27 -1.72 -37.18
CA GLY A 86 -45.35 -2.15 -38.58
C GLY A 86 -44.06 -1.95 -39.37
N ALA A 87 -43.65 -3.06 -39.99
CA ALA A 87 -43.12 -3.16 -41.36
C ALA A 87 -41.99 -2.21 -41.83
N THR A 88 -40.90 -2.86 -42.25
CA THR A 88 -39.97 -2.46 -43.32
C THR A 88 -40.51 -1.45 -44.33
N PRO A 89 -39.66 -0.52 -44.78
CA PRO A 89 -39.38 -0.48 -46.21
C PRO A 89 -37.88 -0.38 -46.55
N GLU A 90 -37.51 -1.28 -47.45
CA GLU A 90 -36.43 -1.22 -48.43
C GLU A 90 -36.30 0.19 -49.08
N ILE A 91 -35.09 0.75 -49.02
CA ILE A 91 -34.60 1.75 -49.98
C ILE A 91 -33.25 1.25 -50.49
N GLY A 92 -33.29 0.39 -51.51
CA GLY A 92 -32.90 0.80 -52.86
C GLY A 92 -31.58 1.55 -53.02
N SER A 93 -30.47 0.84 -52.92
CA SER A 93 -29.29 1.01 -53.80
C SER A 93 -28.48 -0.28 -53.68
N GLY A 94 -28.54 -1.23 -54.60
CA GLY A 94 -28.50 -1.05 -56.04
C GLY A 94 -27.07 -1.16 -56.59
N LEU A 95 -26.20 -2.00 -56.02
CA LEU A 95 -24.99 -2.50 -56.69
C LEU A 95 -24.74 -3.99 -56.34
N GLN A 96 -24.41 -4.75 -57.39
CA GLN A 96 -24.45 -6.21 -57.52
C GLN A 96 -23.36 -6.99 -56.76
N PRO A 97 -23.58 -8.29 -56.51
CA PRO A 97 -22.61 -9.17 -55.86
C PRO A 97 -21.61 -9.72 -56.90
N GLN A 98 -20.34 -9.81 -56.53
CA GLN A 98 -19.33 -10.61 -57.22
C GLN A 98 -18.70 -11.59 -56.23
N ALA A 99 -18.62 -12.84 -56.67
CA ALA A 99 -18.27 -14.00 -55.89
C ALA A 99 -16.74 -14.29 -55.92
N PHE A 100 -16.29 -14.99 -54.87
CA PHE A 100 -15.20 -15.98 -54.80
C PHE A 100 -13.81 -15.66 -55.39
N GLU A 101 -12.77 -15.67 -54.54
CA GLU A 101 -11.74 -16.74 -54.51
C GLU A 101 -10.72 -16.56 -53.36
N PRO A 102 -9.99 -17.63 -52.95
CA PRO A 102 -9.28 -17.72 -51.68
C PRO A 102 -7.80 -17.35 -51.79
N LEU A 103 -7.21 -16.81 -50.71
CA LEU A 103 -5.76 -16.75 -50.52
C LEU A 103 -5.40 -17.16 -49.10
N GLN A 104 -4.74 -18.33 -48.99
CA GLN A 104 -3.90 -18.71 -47.85
C GLN A 104 -2.51 -17.99 -47.95
N PRO A 105 -1.53 -18.28 -47.08
CA PRO A 105 -1.22 -17.52 -45.87
C PRO A 105 0.15 -16.83 -45.97
N ALA A 106 0.28 -15.59 -45.48
CA ALA A 106 1.59 -14.99 -45.27
C ALA A 106 1.97 -15.08 -43.79
N SER A 107 2.80 -16.08 -43.49
CA SER A 107 3.50 -16.25 -42.22
C SER A 107 4.47 -15.09 -41.99
N SER A 108 4.02 -14.07 -41.27
CA SER A 108 4.92 -13.13 -40.59
C SER A 108 5.05 -13.58 -39.16
N GLY A 109 6.05 -14.42 -38.92
CA GLY A 109 6.49 -14.79 -37.58
C GLY A 109 6.99 -13.55 -36.85
N VAL A 110 6.11 -12.92 -36.08
CA VAL A 110 6.55 -12.14 -34.92
C VAL A 110 6.64 -13.15 -33.80
N SER A 111 7.88 -13.54 -33.50
CA SER A 111 8.22 -14.16 -32.23
C SER A 111 7.66 -13.26 -31.13
N LEU A 112 6.57 -13.71 -30.50
CA LEU A 112 6.11 -13.21 -29.22
C LEU A 112 7.10 -13.70 -28.16
N GLY A 113 8.33 -13.20 -28.26
CA GLY A 113 9.24 -13.13 -27.14
C GLY A 113 8.53 -12.27 -26.13
N LYS A 114 7.95 -12.92 -25.13
CA LYS A 114 7.45 -12.32 -23.91
C LYS A 114 8.63 -11.55 -23.29
N GLN A 115 8.85 -10.32 -23.75
CA GLN A 115 9.53 -9.32 -22.97
C GLN A 115 8.59 -9.06 -21.81
N GLN A 116 8.84 -9.79 -20.74
CA GLN A 116 8.48 -9.40 -19.39
C GLN A 116 8.71 -7.89 -19.31
N GLU A 117 7.64 -7.12 -19.09
CA GLU A 117 7.71 -5.68 -18.87
C GLU A 117 8.79 -5.45 -17.81
N ALA A 118 9.97 -5.02 -18.25
CA ALA A 118 11.00 -4.57 -17.34
C ALA A 118 10.43 -3.31 -16.71
N SER A 119 10.23 -3.33 -15.40
CA SER A 119 10.00 -2.11 -14.63
C SER A 119 11.02 -1.09 -15.13
N ALA A 120 10.56 0.02 -15.69
CA ALA A 120 11.46 1.02 -16.24
C ALA A 120 12.34 1.53 -15.08
N GLN A 121 13.60 1.12 -15.06
CA GLN A 121 14.57 1.55 -14.06
C GLN A 121 14.84 3.03 -14.29
N TRP A 122 14.16 3.89 -13.57
CA TRP A 122 14.19 5.33 -13.81
C TRP A 122 15.44 5.95 -13.17
N GLY A 123 16.11 6.85 -13.90
CA GLY A 123 17.17 7.70 -13.34
C GLY A 123 18.46 6.99 -12.91
N VAL A 124 18.64 5.70 -13.19
CA VAL A 124 19.89 4.97 -12.89
C VAL A 124 21.01 5.46 -13.84
N PRO A 125 22.13 5.99 -13.32
CA PRO A 125 23.27 6.39 -14.14
C PRO A 125 23.86 5.21 -14.92
N ALA A 126 24.35 5.46 -16.14
CA ALA A 126 24.87 4.40 -17.02
C ALA A 126 26.11 3.67 -16.46
N ASP A 127 26.85 4.34 -15.59
CA ASP A 127 28.05 3.85 -14.90
C ASP A 127 27.75 3.27 -13.50
N PHE A 128 26.48 3.24 -13.08
CA PHE A 128 26.10 2.71 -11.78
C PHE A 128 26.18 1.19 -11.76
N ASP A 129 26.95 0.63 -10.83
CA ASP A 129 27.04 -0.82 -10.61
C ASP A 129 25.82 -1.33 -9.83
N SER A 130 24.69 -1.50 -10.55
CA SER A 130 23.44 -2.03 -10.00
C SER A 130 23.61 -3.43 -9.40
N VAL A 131 24.52 -4.25 -9.93
CA VAL A 131 24.72 -5.64 -9.48
C VAL A 131 25.38 -5.64 -8.10
N ALA A 132 26.46 -4.88 -7.92
CA ALA A 132 27.10 -4.73 -6.62
C ALA A 132 26.17 -4.05 -5.61
N PHE A 133 25.44 -3.02 -6.03
CA PHE A 133 24.46 -2.33 -5.20
C PHE A 133 23.36 -3.29 -4.71
N LEU A 134 22.72 -4.05 -5.59
CA LEU A 134 21.66 -5.00 -5.21
C LEU A 134 22.19 -6.11 -4.31
N ARG A 135 23.44 -6.56 -4.51
CA ARG A 135 24.08 -7.51 -3.60
C ARG A 135 24.20 -6.91 -2.19
N HIS A 136 24.66 -5.67 -2.08
CA HIS A 136 24.77 -4.97 -0.80
C HIS A 136 23.39 -4.75 -0.15
N ALA A 137 22.41 -4.32 -0.93
CA ALA A 137 21.04 -4.13 -0.45
C ALA A 137 20.42 -5.43 0.10
N LYS A 138 20.63 -6.57 -0.58
CA LYS A 138 20.20 -7.89 -0.07
C LYS A 138 20.90 -8.28 1.23
N MET A 139 22.20 -7.99 1.36
CA MET A 139 22.93 -8.25 2.62
C MET A 139 22.36 -7.39 3.76
N ASN A 140 22.06 -6.12 3.50
CA ASN A 140 21.42 -5.24 4.49
C ASN A 140 20.01 -5.73 4.87
N PHE A 141 19.24 -6.29 3.94
CA PHE A 141 17.97 -6.92 4.26
C PHE A 141 18.13 -8.03 5.29
N ILE A 142 19.03 -8.99 5.02
CA ILE A 142 19.27 -10.13 5.93
C ILE A 142 19.82 -9.64 7.28
N ARG A 143 20.73 -8.65 7.25
CA ARG A 143 21.29 -8.03 8.46
C ARG A 143 20.21 -7.38 9.31
N LEU A 144 19.28 -6.65 8.69
CA LEU A 144 18.17 -6.02 9.42
C LEU A 144 17.29 -7.06 10.11
N GLN A 145 16.91 -8.14 9.43
CA GLN A 145 16.11 -9.20 10.06
C GLN A 145 16.87 -9.79 11.27
N ALA A 146 18.15 -10.10 11.11
CA ALA A 146 18.96 -10.67 12.18
C ALA A 146 19.17 -9.71 13.38
N ALA A 147 19.37 -8.42 13.12
CA ALA A 147 19.53 -7.40 14.16
C ALA A 147 18.19 -7.11 14.86
N TRP A 148 17.11 -7.02 14.09
CA TRP A 148 15.74 -6.88 14.58
C TRP A 148 15.36 -8.03 15.52
N ASP A 149 15.59 -9.27 15.12
CA ASP A 149 15.28 -10.47 15.90
C ASP A 149 16.02 -10.49 17.25
N LYS A 150 17.24 -9.95 17.28
CA LYS A 150 18.07 -9.86 18.50
C LYS A 150 17.85 -8.59 19.31
N ALA A 151 17.01 -7.66 18.84
CA ALA A 151 16.90 -6.30 19.39
C ALA A 151 18.25 -5.54 19.42
N ASP A 152 19.14 -5.80 18.45
CA ASP A 152 20.47 -5.20 18.35
C ASP A 152 20.41 -3.80 17.72
N VAL A 153 20.07 -2.82 18.55
CA VAL A 153 19.93 -1.41 18.13
C VAL A 153 21.25 -0.79 17.67
N GLU A 154 22.39 -1.29 18.15
CA GLU A 154 23.69 -0.76 17.74
C GLU A 154 24.02 -1.21 16.32
N ASP A 155 23.77 -2.48 15.98
CA ASP A 155 23.93 -2.95 14.60
C ASP A 155 23.00 -2.23 13.61
N ILE A 156 21.73 -2.01 13.98
CA ILE A 156 20.75 -1.31 13.14
C ILE A 156 21.22 0.11 12.79
N ARG A 157 21.81 0.83 13.74
CA ARG A 157 22.27 2.21 13.55
C ARG A 157 23.33 2.33 12.45
N GLU A 158 24.17 1.32 12.27
CA GLU A 158 25.31 1.36 11.33
C GLU A 158 24.89 1.46 9.85
N PHE A 159 23.65 1.10 9.52
CA PHE A 159 23.18 1.05 8.13
C PHE A 159 21.81 1.68 7.91
N THR A 160 21.29 2.43 8.88
CA THR A 160 20.02 3.16 8.78
C THR A 160 20.26 4.66 8.89
N THR A 161 19.39 5.47 8.27
CA THR A 161 19.38 6.90 8.54
C THR A 161 18.90 7.17 9.97
N PRO A 162 19.22 8.34 10.57
CA PRO A 162 18.79 8.66 11.93
C PRO A 162 17.28 8.54 12.15
N GLU A 163 16.48 8.86 11.13
CA GLU A 163 15.02 8.83 11.15
C GLU A 163 14.50 7.38 11.23
N VAL A 164 14.97 6.50 10.34
CA VAL A 164 14.60 5.07 10.35
C VAL A 164 15.13 4.40 11.60
N PHE A 165 16.34 4.73 12.05
CA PHE A 165 16.90 4.21 13.29
C PHE A 165 16.00 4.54 14.49
N ALA A 166 15.56 5.80 14.60
CA ALA A 166 14.70 6.24 15.69
C ALA A 166 13.38 5.47 15.69
N GLU A 167 12.78 5.26 14.52
CA GLU A 167 11.55 4.48 14.37
C GLU A 167 11.74 3.03 14.81
N LEU A 168 12.72 2.31 14.25
CA LEU A 168 12.97 0.91 14.56
C LEU A 168 13.32 0.71 16.04
N LYS A 169 14.10 1.63 16.62
CA LYS A 169 14.43 1.62 18.04
C LYS A 169 13.18 1.73 18.92
N MET A 170 12.25 2.64 18.58
CA MET A 170 10.99 2.75 19.32
C MET A 170 10.18 1.46 19.25
N GLN A 171 10.06 0.85 18.07
CA GLN A 171 9.32 -0.40 17.91
C GLN A 171 9.95 -1.57 18.69
N ILE A 172 11.28 -1.67 18.70
CA ILE A 172 12.00 -2.66 19.52
C ILE A 172 11.74 -2.43 21.02
N GLN A 173 11.69 -1.17 21.46
CA GLN A 173 11.36 -0.81 22.84
C GLN A 173 9.91 -1.17 23.19
N GLU A 174 8.95 -0.94 22.29
CA GLU A 174 7.55 -1.32 22.46
C GLU A 174 7.36 -2.84 22.53
N ARG A 175 8.18 -3.61 21.79
CA ARG A 175 8.26 -5.07 21.90
C ARG A 175 8.83 -5.53 23.24
N GLY A 176 9.35 -4.61 24.06
CA GLY A 176 10.00 -4.91 25.34
C GLY A 176 11.38 -5.54 25.19
N GLY A 177 12.04 -5.37 24.04
CA GLY A 177 13.33 -5.97 23.75
C GLY A 177 13.32 -7.50 23.67
N ASN A 178 12.14 -8.13 23.65
CA ASN A 178 12.02 -9.56 23.47
C ASN A 178 12.60 -9.98 22.12
N ALA A 179 13.17 -11.19 22.07
CA ALA A 179 13.63 -11.76 20.82
C ALA A 179 12.44 -12.02 19.88
N ASP A 180 12.67 -11.77 18.61
CA ASP A 180 11.74 -12.09 17.51
C ASP A 180 12.38 -13.16 16.62
N PHE A 181 11.66 -13.63 15.61
CA PHE A 181 12.19 -14.64 14.72
C PHE A 181 11.75 -14.43 13.27
N THR A 182 12.74 -14.35 12.39
CA THR A 182 12.57 -14.32 10.95
C THR A 182 13.61 -15.20 10.26
N ASP A 183 13.15 -16.21 9.53
CA ASP A 183 13.98 -17.01 8.62
C ASP A 183 13.75 -16.56 7.17
N VAL A 184 14.80 -16.05 6.53
CA VAL A 184 14.76 -15.61 5.13
C VAL A 184 15.01 -16.80 4.21
N VAL A 185 13.93 -17.38 3.68
CA VAL A 185 13.99 -18.59 2.84
C VAL A 185 14.50 -18.26 1.44
N SER A 186 14.05 -17.15 0.86
CA SER A 186 14.52 -16.65 -0.44
C SER A 186 14.33 -15.14 -0.54
N ILE A 187 15.24 -14.47 -1.25
CA ILE A 187 15.16 -13.03 -1.51
C ILE A 187 15.66 -12.65 -2.90
N ASP A 188 14.77 -12.01 -3.64
CA ASP A 188 15.05 -11.32 -4.90
C ASP A 188 14.95 -9.82 -4.71
N GLY A 189 15.78 -9.07 -5.44
CA GLY A 189 15.88 -7.63 -5.34
C GLY A 189 15.97 -7.04 -6.75
N GLU A 190 15.17 -6.02 -7.00
CA GLU A 190 15.10 -5.31 -8.28
C GLU A 190 15.26 -3.81 -8.01
N LEU A 191 16.24 -3.18 -8.65
CA LEU A 191 16.40 -1.73 -8.59
C LEU A 191 15.29 -1.09 -9.41
N LEU A 192 14.45 -0.28 -8.76
CA LEU A 192 13.35 0.43 -9.41
C LEU A 192 13.82 1.75 -10.03
N GLY A 193 14.80 2.39 -9.41
CA GLY A 193 15.34 3.65 -9.90
C GLY A 193 16.25 4.33 -8.90
N ILE A 194 16.93 5.36 -9.38
CA ILE A 194 17.70 6.29 -8.57
C ILE A 194 17.26 7.70 -8.94
N GLU A 195 17.03 8.53 -7.94
CA GLU A 195 16.76 9.96 -8.13
C GLU A 195 17.65 10.79 -7.23
N THR A 196 17.78 12.07 -7.56
CA THR A 196 18.44 13.05 -6.71
C THR A 196 17.37 13.88 -6.01
N ALA A 197 17.34 13.82 -4.68
CA ALA A 197 16.41 14.56 -3.84
C ALA A 197 17.22 15.52 -2.95
N GLY A 198 17.25 16.80 -3.31
CA GLY A 198 18.04 17.80 -2.58
C GLY A 198 19.54 17.50 -2.65
N ASP A 199 20.15 17.24 -1.49
CA ASP A 199 21.57 16.92 -1.31
C ASP A 199 21.85 15.41 -1.15
N GLU A 200 20.86 14.56 -1.44
CA GLU A 200 20.98 13.10 -1.37
C GLU A 200 20.57 12.42 -2.69
N TYR A 201 21.19 11.27 -2.95
CA TYR A 201 20.70 10.27 -3.89
C TYR A 201 19.75 9.33 -3.15
N LEU A 202 18.58 9.07 -3.74
CA LEU A 202 17.63 8.06 -3.29
C LEU A 202 17.56 6.93 -4.30
N ALA A 203 17.80 5.71 -3.85
CA ALA A 203 17.65 4.50 -4.64
C ALA A 203 16.54 3.63 -4.08
N SER A 204 15.57 3.26 -4.92
CA SER A 204 14.47 2.39 -4.51
C SER A 204 14.69 0.96 -5.00
N VAL A 205 14.66 -0.01 -4.09
CA VAL A 205 14.82 -1.43 -4.37
C VAL A 205 13.56 -2.18 -3.98
N LYS A 206 12.94 -2.88 -4.91
CA LYS A 206 11.86 -3.81 -4.61
C LYS A 206 12.43 -5.16 -4.19
N PHE A 207 12.16 -5.58 -2.96
CA PHE A 207 12.41 -6.93 -2.51
C PHE A 207 11.14 -7.78 -2.60
N LYS A 208 11.33 -9.04 -2.95
CA LYS A 208 10.29 -10.07 -2.91
C LYS A 208 10.91 -11.41 -2.55
N GLY A 209 10.13 -12.29 -1.94
CA GLY A 209 10.64 -13.60 -1.59
C GLY A 209 9.74 -14.33 -0.62
N MET A 210 10.34 -15.20 0.18
CA MET A 210 9.65 -16.06 1.14
C MET A 210 10.34 -15.95 2.51
N ILE A 211 9.56 -15.79 3.57
CA ILE A 211 10.04 -15.73 4.96
C ILE A 211 9.26 -16.69 5.85
N ARG A 212 9.84 -17.11 6.98
CA ARG A 212 9.08 -17.74 8.07
C ARG A 212 9.16 -16.85 9.31
N SER A 213 8.02 -16.60 9.94
CA SER A 213 7.92 -15.81 11.17
C SER A 213 8.02 -16.64 12.45
N ALA A 214 8.19 -17.96 12.34
CA ALA A 214 8.41 -18.84 13.49
C ALA A 214 9.18 -20.11 13.07
N PRO A 215 9.92 -20.75 14.01
CA PRO A 215 10.57 -22.01 13.75
C PRO A 215 9.58 -23.08 13.28
N GLY A 216 9.88 -23.72 12.15
CA GLY A 216 9.02 -24.76 11.58
C GLY A 216 7.72 -24.27 10.93
N ALA A 217 7.45 -22.96 10.91
CA ALA A 217 6.31 -22.42 10.19
C ALA A 217 6.46 -22.61 8.67
N ALA A 218 5.31 -22.59 7.96
CA ALA A 218 5.30 -22.57 6.51
C ALA A 218 5.88 -21.23 6.01
N PRO A 219 6.70 -21.22 4.94
CA PRO A 219 7.14 -19.98 4.33
C PRO A 219 5.96 -19.17 3.78
N GLU A 220 5.95 -17.88 4.06
CA GLU A 220 4.96 -16.92 3.55
C GLU A 220 5.64 -15.96 2.56
N PRO A 221 4.96 -15.58 1.46
CA PRO A 221 5.51 -14.61 0.52
C PRO A 221 5.52 -13.22 1.14
N PHE A 222 6.54 -12.43 0.81
CA PHE A 222 6.60 -11.01 1.12
C PHE A 222 6.97 -10.20 -0.14
N SER A 223 6.58 -8.93 -0.15
CA SER A 223 6.98 -7.94 -1.15
C SER A 223 7.05 -6.58 -0.48
N GLU A 224 8.12 -5.85 -0.73
CA GLU A 224 8.36 -4.53 -0.13
C GLU A 224 9.33 -3.70 -0.98
N VAL A 225 9.36 -2.40 -0.74
CA VAL A 225 10.27 -1.45 -1.36
C VAL A 225 11.10 -0.79 -0.27
N TRP A 226 12.42 -0.83 -0.46
CA TRP A 226 13.39 -0.19 0.41
C TRP A 226 13.93 1.05 -0.30
N ASN A 227 13.91 2.17 0.40
CA ASN A 227 14.56 3.39 -0.05
C ASN A 227 15.91 3.51 0.64
N MET A 228 16.96 3.65 -0.16
CA MET A 228 18.33 3.81 0.31
C MET A 228 18.77 5.24 0.00
N ALA A 229 19.33 5.94 0.98
CA ALA A 229 19.85 7.29 0.84
C ALA A 229 21.37 7.28 0.86
N LYS A 230 21.98 8.18 0.08
CA LYS A 230 23.42 8.46 0.11
C LYS A 230 23.64 9.95 -0.13
N PRO A 231 24.44 10.65 0.68
CA PRO A 231 24.79 12.04 0.41
C PRO A 231 25.44 12.22 -0.97
N VAL A 232 25.05 13.28 -1.69
CA VAL A 232 25.67 13.67 -2.98
C VAL A 232 27.11 14.12 -2.77
N SER A 233 27.39 14.74 -1.63
CA SER A 233 28.73 15.16 -1.23
C SER A 233 29.21 14.43 0.02
N GLY A 234 30.49 14.11 0.07
CA GLY A 234 31.12 13.41 1.19
C GLY A 234 31.29 11.92 0.94
N ASN A 235 31.80 11.22 1.96
CA ASN A 235 32.19 9.81 1.86
C ASN A 235 31.20 8.90 2.61
N GLY A 236 29.90 9.13 2.41
CA GLY A 236 28.82 8.30 2.97
C GLY A 236 28.48 7.11 2.08
N GLY A 237 28.25 5.95 2.69
CA GLY A 237 27.67 4.78 2.00
C GLY A 237 26.15 4.91 1.83
N TRP A 238 25.54 3.91 1.20
CA TRP A 238 24.08 3.79 1.12
C TRP A 238 23.51 3.33 2.47
N LEU A 239 22.61 4.12 3.04
CA LEU A 239 21.90 3.86 4.29
C LEU A 239 20.41 3.62 4.02
N LEU A 240 19.76 2.80 4.84
CA LEU A 240 18.33 2.55 4.75
C LEU A 240 17.55 3.75 5.27
N ALA A 241 16.80 4.39 4.38
CA ALA A 241 16.03 5.62 4.63
C ALA A 241 14.52 5.41 4.67
N GLY A 242 14.03 4.22 4.30
CA GLY A 242 12.63 3.85 4.50
C GLY A 242 12.29 2.46 3.99
N ILE A 243 11.21 1.89 4.53
CA ILE A 243 10.68 0.58 4.13
C ILE A 243 9.17 0.72 3.86
N GLN A 244 8.69 0.19 2.75
CA GLN A 244 7.28 0.17 2.39
C GLN A 244 6.85 -1.24 1.99
N GLN A 245 5.89 -1.83 2.69
CA GLN A 245 5.29 -3.11 2.32
C GLN A 245 4.33 -2.96 1.14
N LEU A 246 4.22 -4.02 0.32
CA LEU A 246 3.32 -4.12 -0.85
C LEU A 246 2.24 -5.18 -0.67
#